data_AF-A0A183D733-F1
#
_entry.id   AF-A0A183D733-F1
#
_cell.length_a   1.000
_cell.length_b   1.000
_cell.length_c   1.000
_cell.angle_alpha   90.00
_cell.angle_beta   90.00
_cell.angle_gamma   90.00
#
_symmetry.space_group_name_H-M   'P 1'
#
loop_
_entity.id
_entity.type
_entity.pdbx_description
1 polymer ?
#
loop_
_entity_poly.entity_id
_entity_poly.type
_entity_poly.pdbx_seq_one_letter_code
_entity_poly.pdbx_strand_id
1 'polypeptide(L)'
;LVQARDLELTVPGAYDPFGPLVTISSFNHTLQVISSKQRPRKVIIRGSDGNDYTFLLKGHEDPRQDERVMQLFGLRYSIVTLSENSGLIGWVPNCDTLHTLIREYREKKGVMLSMEHKVMQSYVNDPEQLSLFQKVQAFEAALEVTKGNDLQQILWLKSPKQC
;
A
#
# COMPACT_ATOMS: atom_id res chain seq x y z
N LEU A 1 -11.69 -5.97 22.51
CA LEU A 1 -10.25 -5.61 22.45
C LEU A 1 -9.86 -4.55 23.48
N VAL A 2 -10.62 -3.47 23.67
CA VAL A 2 -10.24 -2.37 24.59
C VAL A 2 -9.96 -2.83 26.04
N GLN A 3 -10.65 -3.88 26.50
CA GLN A 3 -10.46 -4.46 27.85
C GLN A 3 -9.36 -5.53 27.92
N ALA A 4 -8.86 -6.01 26.77
CA ALA A 4 -7.84 -7.04 26.75
C ALA A 4 -6.48 -6.42 27.06
N ARG A 5 -5.85 -6.90 28.14
CA ARG A 5 -4.56 -6.44 28.64
C ARG A 5 -3.70 -7.65 28.94
N ASP A 6 -2.40 -7.51 28.69
CA ASP A 6 -1.33 -8.41 29.09
C ASP A 6 -1.66 -9.89 28.79
N LEU A 7 -1.99 -10.14 27.52
CA LEU A 7 -2.32 -11.47 27.03
C LEU A 7 -1.05 -12.32 26.97
N GLU A 8 -1.19 -13.63 27.18
CA GLU A 8 -0.11 -14.60 26.95
C GLU A 8 0.14 -14.87 25.45
N LEU A 9 -0.75 -14.37 24.58
CA LEU A 9 -0.65 -14.50 23.13
C LEU A 9 0.48 -13.63 22.57
N THR A 10 1.25 -14.17 21.64
CA THR A 10 2.33 -13.45 20.95
C THR A 10 1.80 -12.38 20.00
N VAL A 11 2.59 -11.32 19.80
CA VAL A 11 2.31 -10.37 18.73
C VAL A 11 2.49 -11.08 17.37
N PRO A 12 1.48 -11.02 16.47
CA PRO A 12 1.57 -11.61 15.14
C PRO A 12 2.85 -11.22 14.39
N GLY A 13 3.63 -12.21 13.92
CA GLY A 13 4.86 -11.96 13.16
C GLY A 13 6.09 -11.53 13.96
N ALA A 14 5.98 -11.39 15.28
CA ALA A 14 7.11 -11.07 16.17
C ALA A 14 7.81 -12.32 16.75
N TYR A 15 7.35 -13.53 16.39
CA TYR A 15 7.92 -14.78 16.89
C TYR A 15 9.31 -15.05 16.28
N ASP A 16 10.32 -15.10 17.13
CA ASP A 16 11.68 -15.53 16.81
C ASP A 16 12.03 -16.75 17.68
N PRO A 17 12.32 -17.93 17.11
CA PRO A 17 12.72 -19.11 17.86
C PRO A 17 13.95 -18.92 18.77
N PHE A 18 14.79 -17.93 18.48
CA PHE A 18 16.02 -17.64 19.22
C PHE A 18 15.94 -16.36 20.06
N GLY A 19 14.82 -15.62 19.95
CA GLY A 19 14.61 -14.33 20.60
C GLY A 19 13.67 -14.40 21.80
N PRO A 20 13.59 -13.32 22.60
CA PRO A 20 12.61 -13.22 23.67
C PRO A 20 11.18 -13.15 23.10
N LEU A 21 10.25 -13.82 23.78
CA LEU A 21 8.85 -13.85 23.38
C LEU A 21 8.17 -12.49 23.59
N VAL A 22 7.69 -11.86 22.52
CA VAL A 22 6.91 -10.62 22.61
C VAL A 22 5.42 -10.94 22.61
N THR A 23 4.75 -10.69 23.73
CA THR A 23 3.31 -10.91 23.91
C THR A 23 2.51 -9.62 23.73
N ILE A 24 1.20 -9.74 23.56
CA ILE A 24 0.32 -8.59 23.38
C ILE A 24 0.03 -7.95 24.75
N SER A 25 0.65 -6.81 25.03
CA SER A 25 0.29 -6.02 26.21
C SER A 25 -1.07 -5.33 26.01
N SER A 26 -1.33 -4.74 24.84
CA SER A 26 -2.65 -4.16 24.57
C SER A 26 -2.92 -3.80 23.11
N PHE A 27 -4.17 -3.47 22.81
CA PHE A 27 -4.58 -2.90 21.53
C PHE A 27 -4.83 -1.40 21.68
N ASN A 28 -4.45 -0.62 20.67
CA ASN A 28 -4.83 0.78 20.60
C ASN A 28 -6.37 0.90 20.49
N HIS A 29 -6.94 1.85 21.22
CA HIS A 29 -8.39 2.05 21.30
C HIS A 29 -8.97 2.70 20.05
N THR A 30 -8.12 3.37 19.25
CA THR A 30 -8.53 4.00 17.99
C THR A 30 -7.99 3.20 16.81
N LEU A 31 -8.87 2.94 15.84
CA LEU A 31 -8.52 2.34 14.55
C LEU A 31 -8.61 3.40 13.46
N GLN A 32 -7.54 3.56 12.68
CA GLN A 32 -7.57 4.45 11.53
C GLN A 32 -8.12 3.69 10.31
N VAL A 33 -9.19 4.19 9.71
CA VAL A 33 -9.75 3.60 8.47
C VAL A 33 -9.06 4.23 7.27
N ILE A 34 -8.51 3.40 6.37
CA ILE A 34 -7.91 3.89 5.13
C ILE A 34 -9.01 4.12 4.09
N SER A 35 -9.05 5.30 3.50
CA SER A 35 -10.02 5.67 2.46
C SER A 35 -9.69 5.00 1.13
N SER A 36 -10.05 3.72 0.99
CA SER A 36 -9.98 2.93 -0.25
C SER A 36 -11.27 2.13 -0.45
N LYS A 37 -11.41 1.40 -1.56
CA LYS A 37 -12.60 0.59 -1.88
C LYS A 37 -12.99 -0.35 -0.74
N GLN A 38 -12.00 -1.03 -0.15
CA GLN A 38 -12.20 -2.02 0.90
C GLN A 38 -12.20 -1.46 2.31
N ARG A 39 -11.86 -0.17 2.46
CA ARG A 39 -11.81 0.53 3.75
C ARG A 39 -11.09 -0.27 4.86
N PRO A 40 -9.87 -0.79 4.62
CA PRO A 40 -9.17 -1.58 5.61
C PRO A 40 -8.82 -0.73 6.83
N ARG A 41 -8.69 -1.38 8.00
CA ARG A 41 -8.45 -0.70 9.27
C ARG A 41 -7.00 -0.88 9.68
N LYS A 42 -6.31 0.22 9.97
CA LYS A 42 -4.98 0.20 10.58
C LYS A 42 -5.15 -0.05 12.08
N VAL A 43 -4.67 -1.21 12.52
CA VAL A 43 -4.66 -1.67 13.91
C VAL A 43 -3.25 -1.49 14.47
N ILE A 44 -3.13 -0.97 15.68
CA ILE A 44 -1.86 -0.85 16.38
C ILE A 44 -1.94 -1.72 17.64
N ILE A 45 -0.98 -2.62 17.80
CA ILE A 45 -0.85 -3.57 18.90
C ILE A 45 0.44 -3.23 19.65
N ARG A 46 0.34 -3.01 20.96
CA ARG A 46 1.50 -2.76 21.82
C ARG A 46 2.03 -4.08 22.37
N GLY A 47 3.31 -4.35 22.12
CA GLY A 47 4.02 -5.52 22.63
C GLY A 47 4.42 -5.36 24.09
N SER A 48 4.72 -6.50 24.75
CA SER A 48 5.32 -6.55 26.09
C SER A 48 6.72 -5.95 26.16
N ASP A 49 7.39 -5.82 25.01
CA ASP A 49 8.66 -5.12 24.82
C ASP A 49 8.52 -3.59 24.77
N GLY A 50 7.28 -3.08 24.81
CA GLY A 50 6.96 -1.66 24.76
C GLY A 50 6.87 -1.07 23.36
N ASN A 51 7.11 -1.86 22.31
CA ASN A 51 7.05 -1.40 20.92
C ASN A 51 5.64 -1.49 20.34
N ASP A 52 5.33 -0.61 19.39
CA ASP A 52 4.06 -0.61 18.67
C ASP A 52 4.19 -1.35 17.33
N TYR A 53 3.37 -2.38 17.17
CA TYR A 53 3.27 -3.21 15.97
C TYR A 53 2.02 -2.83 15.20
N THR A 54 2.20 -2.40 13.95
CA THR A 54 1.11 -1.91 13.12
C THR A 54 0.71 -2.97 12.11
N PHE A 55 -0.60 -3.19 11.98
CA PHE A 55 -1.20 -4.12 11.04
C PHE A 55 -2.32 -3.45 10.24
N LEU A 56 -2.52 -3.94 9.03
CA LEU A 56 -3.68 -3.67 8.22
C LEU A 56 -4.68 -4.83 8.36
N LEU A 57 -5.82 -4.55 8.99
CA LEU A 57 -6.95 -5.46 9.05
C LEU A 57 -7.76 -5.34 7.76
N LYS A 58 -7.67 -6.38 6.94
CA LYS A 58 -8.52 -6.57 5.77
C LYS A 58 -9.72 -7.45 6.14
N GLY A 59 -10.91 -6.99 5.78
CA GLY A 59 -12.13 -7.78 5.87
C GLY A 59 -12.72 -7.98 4.47
N HIS A 60 -13.40 -9.09 4.27
CA HIS A 60 -13.97 -9.52 2.99
C HIS A 60 -12.92 -9.81 1.89
N GLU A 61 -11.70 -10.14 2.29
CA GLU A 61 -10.63 -10.63 1.40
C GLU A 61 -9.99 -11.86 2.03
N ASP A 62 -9.73 -12.88 1.21
CA ASP A 62 -8.98 -14.07 1.62
C ASP A 62 -7.47 -13.79 1.57
N PRO A 63 -6.79 -13.67 2.73
CA PRO A 63 -5.36 -13.34 2.77
C PRO A 63 -4.44 -14.51 2.40
N ARG A 64 -4.96 -15.73 2.18
CA ARG A 64 -4.13 -16.93 1.93
C ARG A 64 -3.33 -16.83 0.63
N GLN A 65 -3.85 -16.13 -0.37
CA GLN A 65 -3.11 -15.90 -1.61
C GLN A 65 -1.89 -15.00 -1.37
N ASP A 66 -2.08 -13.89 -0.64
CA ASP A 66 -1.00 -12.99 -0.28
C ASP A 66 0.06 -13.72 0.58
N GLU A 67 -0.36 -14.54 1.55
CA GLU A 67 0.53 -15.34 2.40
C GLU A 67 1.44 -16.27 1.58
N ARG A 68 0.87 -17.04 0.65
CA ARG A 68 1.64 -17.96 -0.20
C ARG A 68 2.61 -17.23 -1.12
N VAL A 69 2.22 -16.06 -1.63
CA VAL A 69 3.09 -15.21 -2.45
C VAL A 69 4.26 -14.69 -1.61
N MET A 70 4.02 -14.23 -0.39
CA MET A 70 5.10 -13.77 0.50
C MET A 70 6.06 -14.90 0.88
N GLN A 71 5.53 -16.10 1.15
CA GLN A 71 6.36 -17.29 1.40
C GLN A 71 7.24 -17.64 0.20
N LEU A 72 6.70 -17.59 -1.01
CA LEU A 72 7.46 -17.86 -2.24
C LEU A 72 8.63 -16.89 -2.43
N PHE A 73 8.42 -15.60 -2.16
CA PHE A 73 9.46 -14.58 -2.32
C PHE A 73 10.36 -14.41 -1.10
N GLY A 74 10.14 -15.18 -0.01
CA GLY A 74 10.86 -15.01 1.25
C GLY A 74 10.69 -13.62 1.87
N LEU A 75 9.64 -12.89 1.49
CA LEU A 75 9.38 -11.54 1.97
C LEU A 75 8.78 -11.59 3.38
N ARG A 76 9.37 -10.84 4.30
CA ARG A 76 9.02 -10.85 5.73
C ARG A 76 8.00 -9.77 6.11
N TYR A 77 6.83 -9.78 5.49
CA TYR A 77 5.70 -9.05 6.07
C TYR A 77 4.73 -10.06 6.66
N SER A 78 4.38 -9.85 7.93
CA SER A 78 3.58 -10.78 8.71
C SER A 78 2.14 -10.84 8.20
N ILE A 79 1.74 -11.94 7.56
CA ILE A 79 0.35 -12.16 7.18
C ILE A 79 -0.24 -13.19 8.14
N VAL A 80 -1.33 -12.83 8.81
CA VAL A 80 -2.06 -13.74 9.70
C VAL A 80 -3.50 -13.83 9.25
N THR A 81 -3.92 -15.05 8.92
CA THR A 81 -5.29 -15.37 8.55
C THR A 81 -6.14 -15.46 9.82
N LEU A 82 -7.22 -14.66 9.90
CA LEU A 82 -8.14 -14.68 11.04
C LEU A 82 -9.39 -15.50 10.73
N SER A 83 -9.83 -15.48 9.47
CA SER A 83 -10.91 -16.32 8.94
C SER A 83 -10.72 -16.49 7.42
N GLU A 84 -11.62 -17.25 6.76
CA GLU A 84 -11.59 -17.41 5.30
C GLU A 84 -11.65 -16.08 4.53
N ASN A 85 -12.23 -15.04 5.14
CA ASN A 85 -12.47 -13.74 4.51
C ASN A 85 -11.86 -12.57 5.30
N SER A 86 -10.94 -12.83 6.23
CA SER A 86 -10.28 -11.75 6.96
C SER A 86 -8.87 -12.10 7.43
N GLY A 87 -8.03 -11.08 7.52
CA GLY A 87 -6.66 -11.25 7.99
C GLY A 87 -5.98 -9.94 8.37
N LEU A 88 -4.86 -10.09 9.06
CA LEU A 88 -3.93 -9.04 9.40
C LEU A 88 -2.73 -9.11 8.44
N ILE A 89 -2.34 -7.97 7.91
CA ILE A 89 -1.11 -7.82 7.12
C ILE A 89 -0.19 -6.84 7.85
N GLY A 90 1.06 -7.21 8.08
CA GLY A 90 2.06 -6.35 8.69
C GLY A 90 2.22 -5.05 7.91
N TRP A 91 2.19 -3.92 8.61
CA TRP A 91 2.39 -2.62 7.99
C TRP A 91 3.86 -2.43 7.61
N VAL A 92 4.09 -1.95 6.39
CA VAL A 92 5.43 -1.59 5.94
C VAL A 92 5.66 -0.11 6.21
N PRO A 93 6.53 0.27 7.17
CA PRO A 93 6.83 1.67 7.43
C PRO A 93 7.60 2.28 6.25
N ASN A 94 7.47 3.59 6.09
CA ASN A 94 8.24 4.38 5.11
C ASN A 94 8.05 3.95 3.63
N CYS A 95 6.93 3.31 3.31
CA CYS A 95 6.56 2.97 1.94
C CYS A 95 5.36 3.80 1.48
N ASP A 96 5.48 4.33 0.26
CA ASP A 96 4.41 5.02 -0.46
C ASP A 96 4.02 4.19 -1.70
N THR A 97 2.78 4.33 -2.15
CA THR A 97 2.41 3.81 -3.47
C THR A 97 2.91 4.73 -4.57
N LEU A 98 3.22 4.19 -5.76
CA LEU A 98 3.59 4.99 -6.93
C LEU A 98 2.56 6.10 -7.22
N HIS A 99 1.27 5.80 -7.05
CA HIS A 99 0.20 6.77 -7.24
C HIS A 99 0.30 7.94 -6.26
N THR A 100 0.53 7.69 -4.97
CA THR A 100 0.71 8.76 -3.98
C THR A 100 1.92 9.63 -4.32
N LEU A 101 3.05 9.00 -4.68
CA LEU A 101 4.27 9.70 -5.08
C LEU A 101 4.04 10.63 -6.27
N ILE A 102 3.41 10.13 -7.33
CA ILE A 102 3.12 10.92 -8.54
C ILE A 102 2.13 12.04 -8.23
N ARG A 103 1.06 11.75 -7.48
CA ARG A 103 0.04 12.73 -7.11
C ARG A 103 0.65 13.91 -6.35
N GLU A 104 1.41 13.65 -5.29
CA GLU A 104 2.04 14.71 -4.50
C GLU A 104 3.05 15.54 -5.30
N TYR A 105 3.82 14.90 -6.17
CA TYR A 105 4.77 15.59 -7.05
C TYR A 105 4.06 16.51 -8.05
N ARG A 106 3.02 16.01 -8.71
CA ARG A 106 2.25 16.77 -9.70
C ARG A 106 1.49 17.92 -9.06
N GLU A 107 0.86 17.71 -7.90
CA GLU A 107 0.21 18.76 -7.12
C GLU A 107 1.19 19.90 -6.78
N LYS A 108 2.41 19.57 -6.33
CA LYS A 108 3.46 20.56 -6.05
C LYS A 108 3.93 21.33 -7.28
N LYS A 109 3.88 20.71 -8.46
CA LYS A 109 4.28 21.32 -9.74
C LYS A 109 3.12 21.97 -10.50
N GLY A 110 1.90 21.91 -9.97
CA GLY A 110 0.70 22.39 -10.65
C GLY A 110 0.32 21.60 -11.90
N VAL A 111 0.76 20.34 -12.00
CA VAL A 111 0.45 19.45 -13.13
C VAL A 111 -0.82 18.66 -12.82
N MET A 112 -1.69 18.51 -13.79
CA MET A 112 -2.92 17.74 -13.65
C MET A 112 -2.64 16.23 -13.62
N LEU A 113 -3.19 15.51 -12.64
CA LEU A 113 -2.96 14.06 -12.49
C LEU A 113 -3.45 13.24 -13.69
N SER A 114 -4.54 13.65 -14.33
CA SER A 114 -5.15 12.97 -15.47
C SER A 114 -4.79 13.58 -16.82
N MET A 115 -3.68 14.33 -16.91
CA MET A 115 -3.25 15.01 -18.15
C MET A 115 -3.16 14.05 -19.34
N GLU A 116 -2.48 12.92 -19.20
CA GLU A 116 -2.32 11.91 -20.25
C GLU A 116 -3.66 11.39 -20.73
N HIS A 117 -4.56 11.09 -19.79
CA HIS A 117 -5.89 10.60 -20.10
C HIS A 117 -6.72 11.65 -20.86
N LYS A 118 -6.64 12.93 -20.46
CA LYS A 118 -7.33 14.02 -21.16
C LYS A 118 -6.78 14.24 -22.57
N VAL A 119 -5.46 14.18 -22.73
CA VAL A 119 -4.82 14.30 -24.05
C VAL A 119 -5.30 13.14 -24.93
N MET A 120 -5.23 11.90 -24.45
CA MET A 120 -5.72 10.74 -25.19
C MET A 120 -7.21 10.87 -25.57
N GLN A 121 -8.07 11.33 -24.65
CA GLN A 121 -9.49 11.57 -24.92
C GLN A 121 -9.74 12.67 -25.95
N SER A 122 -8.85 13.67 -26.08
CA SER A 122 -9.00 14.70 -27.10
C SER A 122 -8.83 14.18 -28.53
N TYR A 123 -8.14 13.06 -28.70
CA TYR A 123 -7.96 12.37 -29.99
C TYR A 123 -9.05 11.34 -30.27
N VAL A 124 -9.98 11.12 -29.33
CA VAL A 124 -10.93 10.01 -29.36
C VAL A 124 -12.35 10.54 -29.16
N ASN A 125 -13.21 10.38 -30.17
CA ASN A 125 -14.62 10.76 -30.06
C ASN A 125 -15.44 9.79 -29.20
N ASP A 126 -15.15 8.48 -29.26
CA ASP A 126 -15.80 7.44 -28.45
C ASP A 126 -14.79 6.35 -28.03
N PRO A 127 -14.41 6.25 -26.74
CA PRO A 127 -13.39 5.32 -26.27
C PRO A 127 -13.82 3.85 -26.24
N GLU A 128 -15.14 3.56 -26.22
CA GLU A 128 -15.64 2.19 -26.11
C GLU A 128 -15.70 1.48 -27.47
N GLN A 129 -15.69 2.23 -28.58
CA GLN A 129 -15.79 1.69 -29.94
C GLN A 129 -14.49 1.71 -30.76
N LEU A 130 -13.35 2.04 -30.17
CA LEU A 130 -12.08 2.07 -30.89
C LEU A 130 -11.51 0.68 -31.18
N SER A 131 -11.01 0.52 -32.40
CA SER A 131 -10.09 -0.58 -32.75
C SER A 131 -8.78 -0.50 -31.96
N LEU A 132 -8.07 -1.63 -31.86
CA LEU A 132 -6.75 -1.68 -31.21
C LEU A 132 -5.77 -0.67 -31.83
N PHE A 133 -5.77 -0.55 -33.16
CA PHE A 133 -4.87 0.36 -33.86
C PHE A 133 -5.12 1.83 -33.49
N GLN A 134 -6.38 2.26 -33.43
CA GLN A 134 -6.72 3.63 -33.02
C GLN A 134 -6.36 3.90 -31.55
N LYS A 135 -6.46 2.89 -30.67
CA LYS A 135 -6.01 3.02 -29.27
C LYS A 135 -4.50 3.22 -29.18
N VAL A 136 -3.72 2.51 -30.00
CA VAL A 136 -2.26 2.69 -30.08
C VAL A 136 -1.92 4.09 -30.56
N GLN A 137 -2.56 4.58 -31.63
CA GLN A 137 -2.33 5.94 -32.14
C GLN A 137 -2.66 7.01 -31.09
N ALA A 138 -3.78 6.89 -30.39
CA ALA A 138 -4.15 7.85 -29.35
C ALA A 138 -3.17 7.80 -28.14
N PHE A 139 -2.65 6.63 -27.82
CA PHE A 139 -1.65 6.46 -26.77
C PHE A 139 -0.29 7.05 -27.16
N GLU A 140 0.19 6.79 -28.37
CA GLU A 140 1.43 7.37 -28.91
C GLU A 140 1.35 8.90 -28.97
N ALA A 141 0.24 9.45 -29.46
CA ALA A 141 0.01 10.90 -29.46
C ALA A 141 0.06 11.49 -28.03
N ALA A 142 -0.52 10.80 -27.04
CA ALA A 142 -0.44 11.25 -25.65
C ALA A 142 0.99 11.17 -25.08
N LEU A 143 1.77 10.15 -25.46
CA LEU A 143 3.17 10.00 -25.06
C LEU A 143 4.07 11.10 -25.65
N GLU A 144 3.82 11.55 -26.88
CA GLU A 144 4.60 12.62 -27.51
C GLU A 144 4.37 13.98 -26.84
N VAL A 145 3.16 14.21 -26.34
CA VAL A 145 2.76 15.50 -25.73
C VAL A 145 3.12 15.58 -24.24
N THR A 146 3.15 14.45 -23.53
CA THR A 146 3.36 14.41 -22.07
C THR A 146 4.78 13.99 -21.69
N LYS A 147 5.31 14.54 -20.60
CA LYS A 147 6.64 14.18 -20.10
C LYS A 147 6.51 13.04 -19.08
N GLY A 148 7.13 11.90 -19.36
CA GLY A 148 7.11 10.71 -18.50
C GLY A 148 8.21 10.66 -17.43
N ASN A 149 8.77 11.79 -17.01
CA ASN A 149 9.96 11.83 -16.15
C ASN A 149 9.65 12.04 -14.64
N ASP A 150 8.38 12.07 -14.24
CA ASP A 150 7.97 12.34 -12.85
C ASP A 150 8.66 11.44 -11.83
N LEU A 151 8.66 10.12 -12.05
CA LEU A 151 9.28 9.16 -11.13
C LEU A 151 10.79 9.38 -10.99
N GLN A 152 11.47 9.69 -12.10
CA GLN A 152 12.90 10.00 -12.06
C GLN A 152 13.16 11.25 -11.19
N GLN A 153 12.35 12.29 -11.36
CA GLN A 153 12.47 13.52 -10.57
C GLN A 153 12.15 13.28 -9.10
N ILE A 154 11.12 12.47 -8.79
CA ILE A 154 10.77 12.09 -7.43
C ILE A 154 11.91 11.33 -6.76
N LEU A 155 12.47 10.32 -7.45
CA LEU A 155 13.60 9.54 -6.93
C LEU A 155 14.83 10.42 -6.69
N TRP A 156 15.12 11.35 -7.61
CA TRP A 156 16.19 12.32 -7.43
C TRP A 156 15.97 13.22 -6.21
N LEU A 157 14.77 13.78 -6.05
CA LEU A 157 14.42 14.68 -4.94
C LEU A 157 14.37 13.96 -3.57
N LYS A 158 13.97 12.68 -3.55
CA LYS A 158 13.95 11.87 -2.32
C LYS A 158 15.31 11.23 -1.99
N SER A 159 16.28 11.27 -2.91
CA SER A 159 17.60 10.74 -2.64
C SER A 159 18.29 11.60 -1.57
N PRO A 160 18.92 10.99 -0.55
CA PRO A 160 19.74 11.75 0.39
C PRO A 160 20.81 12.50 -0.40
N LYS A 161 21.14 13.73 0.01
CA LYS A 161 22.20 14.52 -0.64
C LYS A 161 23.44 13.64 -0.75
N GLN A 162 23.89 13.38 -1.99
CA GLN A 162 25.25 12.91 -2.21
C GLN A 162 26.15 14.02 -1.66
N CYS A 163 26.74 13.77 -0.49
CA CYS A 163 27.86 14.55 0.00
C CYS A 163 29.03 14.43 -0.98
#